data_AF-V9GBH6-F1
#
_entry.id   AF-V9GBH6-F1
#
_cell.length_a   1.000
_cell.length_b   1.000
_cell.length_c   1.000
_cell.angle_alpha   90.00
_cell.angle_beta   90.00
_cell.angle_gamma   90.00
#
_symmetry.space_group_name_H-M   'P 1'
#
loop_
_entity.id
_entity.type
_entity.pdbx_description
1 polymer ?
#
loop_
_entity_poly.entity_id
_entity_poly.type
_entity_poly.pdbx_seq_one_letter_code
_entity_poly.pdbx_strand_id
1 'polypeptide(L)'
;MKYKSSSIKSKWKKTQWLMEEAYFRKYIPATLPFSKKNLKSMLSDYANVYFKPTGGSGGNNIIRIRKTDQGYQKQLNTKKTTYENTDQLFRELNRHAGSRPYLLQKGIRLAKSNGKPFDTRVMVQKTTQGNWVSTVLFTKIGNPSKVATNYNQGGTIGTFNRTMARAGFDALSSSRWNRN
;
A
#
# COMPACT_ATOMS: atom_id res chain seq x y z
N MET A 1 -12.58 10.44 -31.38
CA MET A 1 -13.46 9.59 -30.53
C MET A 1 -13.24 9.97 -29.07
N LYS A 2 -14.26 10.44 -28.33
CA LYS A 2 -14.13 10.72 -26.88
C LYS A 2 -14.20 9.40 -26.10
N TYR A 3 -13.08 8.97 -25.53
CA TYR A 3 -13.05 7.81 -24.65
C TYR A 3 -13.79 8.11 -23.34
N LYS A 4 -14.89 7.40 -23.05
CA LYS A 4 -15.59 7.50 -21.77
C LYS A 4 -14.70 6.90 -20.68
N SER A 5 -14.13 7.75 -19.84
CA SER A 5 -13.38 7.33 -18.65
C SER A 5 -14.00 7.91 -17.39
N SER A 6 -14.00 7.14 -16.31
CA SER A 6 -14.38 7.61 -14.98
C SER A 6 -13.24 7.36 -14.00
N SER A 7 -12.96 8.35 -13.15
CA SER A 7 -11.91 8.23 -12.14
C SER A 7 -12.49 7.72 -10.83
N ILE A 8 -12.14 6.49 -10.46
CA ILE A 8 -12.55 5.90 -9.19
C ILE A 8 -11.56 6.32 -8.11
N LYS A 9 -11.98 7.20 -7.19
CA LYS A 9 -11.12 7.72 -6.12
C LYS A 9 -11.05 6.80 -4.89
N SER A 10 -12.15 6.12 -4.57
CA SER A 10 -12.25 5.28 -3.36
C SER A 10 -11.38 4.03 -3.47
N LYS A 11 -10.41 3.90 -2.57
CA LYS A 11 -9.61 2.66 -2.41
C LYS A 11 -10.49 1.48 -2.00
N TRP A 12 -11.52 1.72 -1.19
CA TRP A 12 -12.44 0.67 -0.75
C TRP A 12 -13.22 0.07 -1.91
N LYS A 13 -13.79 0.93 -2.78
CA LYS A 13 -14.54 0.49 -3.95
C LYS A 13 -13.67 -0.35 -4.90
N LYS A 14 -12.41 0.05 -5.12
CA LYS A 14 -11.45 -0.75 -5.90
C LYS A 14 -11.14 -2.09 -5.26
N THR A 15 -10.96 -2.11 -3.94
CA THR A 15 -10.76 -3.36 -3.20
C THR A 15 -11.95 -4.29 -3.38
N GLN A 16 -13.18 -3.79 -3.22
CA GLN A 16 -14.39 -4.61 -3.40
C GLN A 16 -14.45 -5.23 -4.80
N TRP A 17 -14.29 -4.43 -5.84
CA TRP A 17 -14.28 -4.92 -7.22
C TRP A 17 -13.21 -5.97 -7.50
N LEU A 18 -11.98 -5.76 -7.00
CA LEU A 18 -10.91 -6.75 -7.16
C LEU A 18 -11.20 -8.02 -6.37
N MET A 19 -11.94 -7.94 -5.26
CA MET A 19 -12.30 -9.10 -4.46
C MET A 19 -13.48 -9.89 -5.05
N GLU A 20 -14.26 -9.33 -5.99
CA GLU A 20 -15.31 -10.07 -6.70
C GLU A 20 -14.69 -11.21 -7.53
N GLU A 21 -13.53 -10.96 -8.15
CA GLU A 21 -12.79 -11.90 -8.97
C GLU A 21 -11.90 -12.85 -8.17
N ALA A 22 -12.16 -14.16 -8.24
CA ALA A 22 -11.43 -15.18 -7.49
C ALA A 22 -9.91 -15.15 -7.74
N TYR A 23 -9.50 -14.85 -8.98
CA TYR A 23 -8.09 -14.75 -9.38
C TYR A 23 -7.33 -13.68 -8.57
N PHE A 24 -7.94 -12.52 -8.32
CA PHE A 24 -7.28 -11.40 -7.67
C PHE A 24 -7.26 -11.50 -6.15
N ARG A 25 -8.23 -12.18 -5.51
CA ARG A 25 -8.38 -12.25 -4.05
C ARG A 25 -7.08 -12.56 -3.30
N LYS A 26 -6.29 -13.52 -3.80
CA LYS A 26 -5.01 -13.94 -3.18
C LYS A 26 -3.91 -12.87 -3.21
N TYR A 27 -4.01 -11.91 -4.14
CA TYR A 27 -3.03 -10.81 -4.29
C TYR A 27 -3.43 -9.54 -3.53
N ILE A 28 -4.67 -9.46 -3.04
CA ILE A 28 -5.17 -8.30 -2.31
C ILE A 28 -4.96 -8.52 -0.82
N PRO A 29 -4.20 -7.65 -0.11
CA PRO A 29 -4.06 -7.76 1.33
C PRO A 29 -5.41 -7.59 2.02
N ALA A 30 -5.64 -8.37 3.09
CA ALA A 30 -6.82 -8.23 3.93
C ALA A 30 -7.05 -6.75 4.29
N THR A 31 -8.24 -6.25 3.98
CA THR A 31 -8.59 -4.84 4.12
C THR A 31 -10.01 -4.74 4.64
N LEU A 32 -10.21 -3.95 5.70
CA LEU A 32 -11.52 -3.70 6.31
C LEU A 32 -11.76 -2.20 6.49
N PRO A 33 -13.02 -1.72 6.43
CA PRO A 33 -13.37 -0.38 6.88
C PRO A 33 -12.99 -0.16 8.35
N PHE A 34 -12.55 1.05 8.70
CA PHE A 34 -12.18 1.36 10.08
C PHE A 34 -13.41 1.37 11.00
N SER A 35 -13.33 0.58 12.06
CA SER A 35 -14.28 0.57 13.19
C SER A 35 -13.56 -0.03 14.41
N LYS A 36 -14.11 0.14 15.62
CA LYS A 36 -13.52 -0.46 16.83
C LYS A 36 -13.41 -1.99 16.70
N LYS A 37 -14.47 -2.63 16.19
CA LYS A 37 -14.51 -4.09 15.94
C LYS A 37 -13.44 -4.51 14.94
N ASN A 38 -13.37 -3.85 13.79
CA ASN A 38 -12.43 -4.21 12.73
C ASN A 38 -10.98 -3.91 13.14
N LEU A 39 -10.73 -2.89 13.95
CA LEU A 39 -9.40 -2.62 14.51
C LEU A 39 -8.94 -3.78 15.39
N LYS A 40 -9.79 -4.24 16.31
CA LYS A 40 -9.48 -5.38 17.19
C LYS A 40 -9.21 -6.65 16.38
N SER A 41 -10.06 -6.98 15.42
CA SER A 41 -9.87 -8.15 14.54
C SER A 41 -8.56 -8.06 13.74
N MET A 42 -8.32 -6.95 13.05
CA MET A 42 -7.10 -6.78 12.24
C MET A 42 -5.81 -6.85 13.07
N LEU A 43 -5.82 -6.35 14.31
CA LEU A 43 -4.66 -6.39 15.21
C LEU A 43 -4.51 -7.73 15.95
N SER A 44 -5.57 -8.54 15.99
CA SER A 44 -5.49 -9.94 16.42
C SER A 44 -4.76 -10.77 15.35
N ASP A 45 -5.16 -10.59 14.09
CA ASP A 45 -4.70 -11.45 12.99
C ASP A 45 -3.33 -11.02 12.42
N TYR A 46 -2.97 -9.74 12.55
CA TYR A 46 -1.81 -9.17 11.87
C TYR A 46 -0.95 -8.30 12.79
N ALA A 47 0.35 -8.60 12.83
CA ALA A 47 1.33 -7.80 13.59
C ALA A 47 1.56 -6.39 13.01
N ASN A 48 1.29 -6.17 11.73
CA ASN A 48 1.41 -4.87 11.07
C ASN A 48 0.09 -4.55 10.35
N VAL A 49 -0.50 -3.38 10.65
CA VAL A 49 -1.72 -2.89 10.02
C VAL A 49 -1.53 -1.44 9.59
N TYR A 50 -1.89 -1.11 8.36
CA TYR A 50 -1.93 0.25 7.86
C TYR A 50 -3.32 0.84 8.04
N PHE A 51 -3.39 1.98 8.70
CA PHE A 51 -4.56 2.83 8.80
C PHE A 51 -4.42 3.97 7.78
N LYS A 52 -5.30 4.01 6.78
CA LYS A 52 -5.19 4.92 5.64
C LYS A 52 -6.55 5.43 5.16
N PRO A 53 -6.65 6.66 4.64
CA PRO A 53 -7.93 7.19 4.17
C PRO A 53 -8.40 6.48 2.89
N THR A 54 -9.72 6.32 2.75
CA THR A 54 -10.31 5.71 1.53
C THR A 54 -9.98 6.53 0.28
N GLY A 55 -10.05 7.86 0.36
CA GLY A 55 -9.66 8.81 -0.69
C GLY A 55 -8.29 9.44 -0.45
N GLY A 56 -7.73 10.11 -1.47
CA GLY A 56 -6.46 10.86 -1.40
C GLY A 56 -5.28 10.17 -2.10
N SER A 57 -4.23 10.95 -2.37
CA SER A 57 -3.00 10.60 -3.10
C SER A 57 -1.75 10.94 -2.28
N GLY A 58 -0.55 10.70 -2.83
CA GLY A 58 0.72 11.16 -2.24
C GLY A 58 1.26 10.38 -1.03
N GLY A 59 0.49 9.45 -0.47
CA GLY A 59 0.89 8.70 0.72
C GLY A 59 0.64 9.45 2.04
N ASN A 60 -0.10 10.55 1.99
CA ASN A 60 -0.41 11.37 3.16
C ASN A 60 -1.43 10.69 4.07
N ASN A 61 -1.33 10.96 5.37
CA ASN A 61 -2.20 10.42 6.42
C ASN A 61 -2.26 8.88 6.45
N ILE A 62 -1.16 8.23 6.06
CA ILE A 62 -0.98 6.79 6.24
C ILE A 62 -0.26 6.58 7.57
N ILE A 63 -0.92 5.84 8.45
CA ILE A 63 -0.39 5.45 9.74
C ILE A 63 -0.07 3.95 9.69
N ARG A 64 1.11 3.56 10.14
CA ARG A 64 1.43 2.16 10.42
C ARG A 64 1.19 1.88 11.89
N ILE A 65 0.48 0.81 12.17
CA ILE A 65 0.25 0.28 13.50
C ILE A 65 1.01 -1.04 13.59
N ARG A 66 1.81 -1.20 14.63
CA ARG A 66 2.51 -2.44 14.96
C ARG A 66 2.05 -2.96 16.30
N LYS A 67 1.80 -4.25 16.38
CA LYS A 67 1.69 -4.94 17.67
C LYS A 67 3.10 -5.09 18.25
N THR A 68 3.23 -4.84 19.54
CA THR A 68 4.46 -4.96 20.33
C THR A 68 4.15 -5.75 21.59
N ASP A 69 5.18 -6.20 22.30
CA ASP A 69 5.00 -6.98 23.53
C ASP A 69 4.24 -6.20 24.62
N GLN A 70 4.39 -4.87 24.62
CA GLN A 70 3.74 -3.96 25.57
C GLN A 70 2.48 -3.25 25.00
N GLY A 71 1.90 -3.75 23.90
CA GLY A 71 0.69 -3.18 23.30
C GLY A 71 0.85 -2.82 21.83
N TYR A 72 0.71 -1.53 21.48
CA TYR A 72 0.65 -1.07 20.10
C TYR A 72 1.49 0.18 19.85
N GLN A 73 2.25 0.18 18.75
CA GLN A 73 2.98 1.35 18.27
C GLN A 73 2.32 1.91 17.01
N LYS A 74 1.87 3.15 17.10
CA LYS A 74 1.45 3.99 15.97
C LYS A 74 2.66 4.71 15.40
N GLN A 75 2.82 4.72 14.09
CA GLN A 75 3.79 5.55 13.38
C GLN A 75 3.11 6.37 12.29
N LEU A 76 3.27 7.69 12.37
CA LEU A 76 2.89 8.64 11.32
C LEU A 76 4.14 9.38 10.88
N ASN A 77 4.51 9.26 9.60
CA ASN A 77 5.80 9.73 9.10
C ASN A 77 6.96 9.13 9.92
N THR A 78 7.74 9.95 10.61
CA THR A 78 8.83 9.54 11.50
C THR A 78 8.40 9.47 12.97
N LYS A 79 7.27 10.09 13.35
CA LYS A 79 6.79 10.15 14.73
C LYS A 79 6.17 8.81 15.13
N LYS A 80 6.65 8.27 16.25
CA LYS A 80 6.14 7.05 16.87
C LYS A 80 5.45 7.39 18.19
N THR A 81 4.37 6.68 18.50
CA THR A 81 3.65 6.80 19.78
C THR A 81 3.11 5.44 20.15
N THR A 82 3.25 5.06 21.42
CA THR A 82 2.82 3.76 21.95
C THR A 82 1.50 3.89 22.72
N TYR A 83 0.77 2.78 22.78
CA TYR A 83 -0.51 2.64 23.45
C TYR A 83 -0.55 1.26 24.08
N GLU A 84 -0.97 1.16 25.34
CA GLU A 84 -0.97 -0.09 26.09
C GLU A 84 -2.06 -1.06 25.59
N ASN A 85 -3.18 -0.50 25.13
CA ASN A 85 -4.33 -1.29 24.69
C ASN A 85 -5.01 -0.71 23.44
N THR A 86 -5.82 -1.54 22.81
CA THR A 86 -6.55 -1.19 21.57
C THR A 86 -7.54 -0.05 21.76
N ASP A 87 -8.05 0.16 22.96
CA ASP A 87 -9.08 1.17 23.21
C ASP A 87 -8.48 2.58 23.27
N GLN A 88 -7.31 2.74 23.90
CA GLN A 88 -6.52 3.98 23.83
C GLN A 88 -6.13 4.29 22.37
N LEU A 89 -5.61 3.31 21.64
CA LEU A 89 -5.26 3.45 20.23
C LEU A 89 -6.48 3.83 19.37
N PHE A 90 -7.62 3.16 19.59
CA PHE A 90 -8.86 3.45 18.86
C PHE A 90 -9.29 4.90 19.05
N ARG A 91 -9.29 5.43 20.28
CA ARG A 91 -9.65 6.83 20.56
C ARG A 91 -8.77 7.82 19.79
N GLU A 92 -7.46 7.57 19.75
CA GLU A 92 -6.51 8.38 18.97
C GLU A 92 -6.82 8.32 17.47
N LEU A 93 -6.99 7.11 16.92
CA LEU A 93 -7.25 6.93 15.48
C LEU A 93 -8.60 7.51 15.07
N ASN A 94 -9.62 7.40 15.92
CA ASN A 94 -10.94 7.96 15.68
C ASN A 94 -10.90 9.49 15.67
N ARG A 95 -10.19 10.10 16.63
CA ARG A 95 -9.95 11.55 16.61
C ARG A 95 -9.15 11.98 15.38
N HIS A 96 -8.14 11.22 14.97
CA HIS A 96 -7.37 11.51 13.75
C HIS A 96 -8.23 11.37 12.48
N ALA A 97 -9.15 10.40 12.45
CA ALA A 97 -10.07 10.21 11.33
C ALA A 97 -11.06 11.37 11.19
N GLY A 98 -11.57 11.88 12.32
CA GLY A 98 -12.70 12.79 12.33
C GLY A 98 -13.90 12.14 11.62
N SER A 99 -14.55 12.88 10.72
CA SER A 99 -15.63 12.36 9.86
C SER A 99 -15.13 11.61 8.62
N ARG A 100 -13.81 11.59 8.37
CA ARG A 100 -13.27 11.01 7.13
C ARG A 100 -13.26 9.48 7.23
N PRO A 101 -13.70 8.77 6.18
CA PRO A 101 -13.61 7.31 6.15
C PRO A 101 -12.17 6.81 5.98
N TYR A 102 -11.81 5.82 6.79
CA TYR A 102 -10.51 5.16 6.78
C TYR A 102 -10.65 3.64 6.58
N LEU A 103 -9.55 3.03 6.15
CA LEU A 103 -9.38 1.60 5.98
C LEU A 103 -8.25 1.11 6.89
N LEU A 104 -8.40 -0.11 7.36
CA LEU A 104 -7.37 -0.94 7.97
C LEU A 104 -6.92 -1.95 6.93
N GLN A 105 -5.63 -2.05 6.65
CA GLN A 105 -5.08 -3.00 5.69
C GLN A 105 -3.89 -3.75 6.27
N LYS A 106 -3.82 -5.06 6.07
CA LYS A 106 -2.67 -5.89 6.43
C LYS A 106 -1.39 -5.29 5.84
N GLY A 107 -0.37 -5.14 6.67
CA GLY A 107 0.96 -4.73 6.24
C GLY A 107 1.65 -5.80 5.42
N ILE A 108 2.30 -5.38 4.34
CA ILE A 108 3.15 -6.25 3.51
C ILE A 108 4.61 -6.01 3.91
N ARG A 109 5.37 -7.07 4.12
CA ARG A 109 6.83 -7.00 4.22
C ARG A 109 7.39 -6.76 2.82
N LEU A 110 7.73 -5.50 2.53
CA LEU A 110 8.28 -5.14 1.24
C LEU A 110 9.68 -5.73 1.06
N ALA A 111 9.95 -6.19 -0.17
CA ALA A 111 11.30 -6.51 -0.60
C ALA A 111 12.18 -5.26 -0.52
N LYS A 112 13.49 -5.49 -0.36
CA LYS A 112 14.47 -4.43 -0.18
C LYS A 112 15.55 -4.53 -1.24
N SER A 113 15.88 -3.41 -1.85
CA SER A 113 17.02 -3.26 -2.75
C SER A 113 18.08 -2.45 -2.01
N ASN A 114 19.26 -3.03 -1.77
CA ASN A 114 20.31 -2.44 -0.92
C ASN A 114 19.77 -1.95 0.44
N GLY A 115 18.97 -2.77 1.11
CA GLY A 115 18.38 -2.46 2.41
C GLY A 115 17.19 -1.47 2.37
N LYS A 116 16.85 -0.89 1.22
CA LYS A 116 15.76 0.09 1.06
C LYS A 116 14.50 -0.58 0.50
N PRO A 117 13.32 -0.41 1.13
CA PRO A 117 12.08 -1.01 0.64
C PRO A 117 11.68 -0.40 -0.71
N PHE A 118 11.05 -1.18 -1.58
CA PHE A 118 10.55 -0.65 -2.85
C PHE A 118 9.16 -1.18 -3.23
N ASP A 119 8.48 -0.46 -4.11
CA ASP A 119 7.32 -0.93 -4.86
C ASP A 119 7.55 -0.80 -6.37
N THR A 120 6.79 -1.58 -7.15
CA THR A 120 6.86 -1.56 -8.62
C THR A 120 5.69 -0.78 -9.18
N ARG A 121 5.96 0.11 -10.14
CA ARG A 121 4.97 0.84 -10.91
C ARG A 121 4.95 0.32 -12.34
N VAL A 122 3.80 -0.21 -12.72
CA VAL A 122 3.43 -0.47 -14.12
C VAL A 122 2.49 0.64 -14.57
N MET A 123 2.78 1.29 -15.69
CA MET A 123 1.87 2.21 -16.37
C MET A 123 1.23 1.48 -17.54
N VAL A 124 -0.10 1.48 -17.59
CA VAL A 124 -0.88 0.82 -18.63
C VAL A 124 -1.69 1.88 -19.35
N GLN A 125 -1.70 1.82 -20.68
CA GLN A 125 -2.46 2.73 -21.54
C GLN A 125 -3.39 1.93 -22.44
N LYS A 126 -4.54 2.51 -22.79
CA LYS A 126 -5.46 1.91 -23.75
C LYS A 126 -5.15 2.48 -25.14
N THR A 127 -4.87 1.64 -26.12
CA THR A 127 -4.61 2.06 -27.50
C THR A 127 -5.88 2.60 -28.15
N THR A 128 -5.74 3.25 -29.31
CA THR A 128 -6.88 3.73 -30.10
C THR A 128 -7.78 2.59 -30.60
N GLN A 129 -7.23 1.37 -30.74
CA GLN A 129 -7.95 0.14 -31.05
C GLN A 129 -8.61 -0.50 -29.82
N GLY A 130 -8.41 0.06 -28.62
CA GLY A 130 -9.04 -0.41 -27.39
C GLY A 130 -8.25 -1.46 -26.60
N ASN A 131 -7.02 -1.77 -26.98
CA ASN A 131 -6.18 -2.75 -26.28
C ASN A 131 -5.43 -2.12 -25.11
N TRP A 132 -5.29 -2.82 -23.98
CA TRP A 132 -4.46 -2.36 -22.88
C TRP A 132 -3.01 -2.80 -23.08
N VAL A 133 -2.08 -1.84 -23.06
CA VAL A 133 -0.64 -2.07 -23.22
C VAL A 133 0.14 -1.49 -22.05
N SER A 134 1.15 -2.22 -21.56
CA SER A 134 2.09 -1.71 -20.56
C SER A 134 3.14 -0.84 -21.25
N THR A 135 3.21 0.44 -20.90
CA THR A 135 4.11 1.40 -21.58
C THR A 135 5.32 1.78 -20.73
N VAL A 136 5.24 1.71 -19.40
CA VAL A 136 6.35 2.06 -18.51
C VAL A 136 6.39 1.13 -17.32
N LEU A 137 7.59 0.62 -17.00
CA LEU A 137 7.86 -0.19 -15.82
C LEU A 137 9.05 0.38 -15.04
N PHE A 138 8.83 0.75 -13.78
CA PHE A 138 9.89 1.25 -12.90
C PHE A 138 9.62 0.92 -11.44
N THR A 139 10.61 1.15 -10.58
CA THR A 139 10.48 0.96 -9.13
C THR A 139 10.55 2.27 -8.39
N LYS A 140 9.83 2.35 -7.27
CA LYS A 140 9.92 3.42 -6.29
C LYS A 140 10.63 2.91 -5.06
N ILE A 141 11.85 3.38 -4.85
CA ILE A 141 12.69 2.99 -3.72
C ILE A 141 12.41 3.97 -2.59
N GLY A 142 11.79 3.48 -1.53
CA GLY A 142 11.40 4.27 -0.37
C GLY A 142 12.53 4.53 0.61
N ASN A 143 12.32 5.53 1.46
CA ASN A 143 13.19 5.79 2.61
C ASN A 143 12.89 4.78 3.74
N PRO A 144 13.89 4.02 4.25
CA PRO A 144 13.69 3.03 5.32
C PRO A 144 13.05 3.57 6.60
N SER A 145 13.22 4.86 6.89
CA SER A 145 12.69 5.48 8.11
C SER A 145 11.21 5.87 8.02
N LYS A 146 10.62 5.88 6.82
CA LYS A 146 9.25 6.33 6.58
C LYS A 146 8.27 5.18 6.39
N VAL A 147 7.00 5.51 6.63
CA VAL A 147 5.88 4.56 6.59
C VAL A 147 5.49 4.16 5.16
N ALA A 148 5.60 5.09 4.22
CA ALA A 148 5.23 4.90 2.81
C ALA A 148 6.45 5.04 1.89
N THR A 149 6.52 4.22 0.84
CA THR A 149 7.56 4.21 -0.20
C THR A 149 7.35 5.27 -1.29
N ASN A 150 6.40 6.19 -1.12
CA ASN A 150 6.03 7.13 -2.17
C ASN A 150 7.18 8.11 -2.48
N TYR A 151 7.41 8.39 -3.76
CA TYR A 151 8.34 9.42 -4.24
C TYR A 151 8.15 10.76 -3.52
N ASN A 152 6.89 11.21 -3.38
CA ASN A 152 6.54 12.45 -2.68
C ASN A 152 6.87 12.44 -1.19
N GLN A 153 7.29 11.30 -0.64
CA GLN A 153 7.76 11.14 0.73
C GLN A 153 9.30 10.99 0.78
N GLY A 154 10.03 11.35 -0.27
CA GLY A 154 11.49 11.26 -0.34
C GLY A 154 12.00 9.91 -0.85
N GLY A 155 11.20 9.23 -1.66
CA GLY A 155 11.64 8.04 -2.40
C GLY A 155 12.33 8.42 -3.71
N THR A 156 13.12 7.51 -4.28
CA THR A 156 13.78 7.68 -5.59
C THR A 156 13.22 6.72 -6.63
N ILE A 157 13.43 7.03 -7.92
CA ILE A 157 13.08 6.14 -9.02
C ILE A 157 14.26 5.20 -9.29
N GLY A 158 13.98 3.91 -9.47
CA GLY A 158 14.96 2.90 -9.87
C GLY A 158 14.50 2.13 -11.10
N THR A 159 15.44 1.66 -11.91
CA THR A 159 15.14 0.75 -13.02
C THR A 159 14.72 -0.61 -12.49
N PHE A 160 13.66 -1.19 -13.05
CA PHE A 160 13.07 -2.42 -12.51
C PHE A 160 14.08 -3.57 -12.39
N ASN A 161 14.76 -3.91 -13.48
CA ASN A 161 15.72 -5.02 -13.51
C ASN A 161 16.86 -4.84 -12.48
N ARG A 162 17.42 -3.63 -12.37
CA ARG A 162 18.51 -3.35 -11.42
C ARG A 162 18.02 -3.44 -9.97
N THR A 163 16.84 -2.90 -9.68
CA THR A 163 16.26 -2.93 -8.33
C THR A 163 15.96 -4.37 -7.91
N MET A 164 15.40 -5.18 -8.81
CA MET A 164 15.07 -6.59 -8.58
C MET A 164 16.33 -7.44 -8.36
N ALA A 165 17.35 -7.29 -9.20
CA ALA A 165 18.62 -8.01 -9.05
C ALA A 165 19.29 -7.70 -7.69
N ARG A 166 19.34 -6.42 -7.31
CA ARG A 166 19.85 -5.98 -5.99
C ARG A 166 19.00 -6.43 -4.80
N ALA A 167 17.78 -6.89 -5.04
CA ALA A 167 16.90 -7.44 -4.03
C ALA A 167 16.97 -8.98 -3.97
N GLY A 168 17.86 -9.61 -4.75
CA GLY A 168 18.03 -11.06 -4.80
C GLY A 168 17.00 -11.79 -5.66
N PHE A 169 16.33 -11.10 -6.58
CA PHE A 169 15.46 -11.73 -7.58
C PHE A 169 16.24 -11.89 -8.90
N ASP A 170 16.41 -13.14 -9.36
CA ASP A 170 17.15 -13.43 -10.58
C ASP A 170 16.46 -12.91 -11.85
N ALA A 171 17.28 -12.38 -12.77
CA ALA A 171 16.86 -11.79 -14.04
C ALA A 171 16.25 -12.80 -15.03
N LEU A 172 16.33 -14.11 -14.78
CA LEU A 172 15.83 -15.17 -15.66
C LEU A 172 14.30 -15.30 -15.67
N SER A 173 13.59 -14.63 -14.75
CA SER A 173 12.12 -14.49 -14.79
C SER A 173 11.63 -13.25 -15.56
N SER A 174 12.56 -12.37 -15.97
CA SER A 174 12.27 -11.03 -16.53
C SER A 174 12.09 -11.02 -18.06
N SER A 175 12.49 -12.07 -18.77
CA SER A 175 12.37 -12.18 -20.24
C SER A 175 10.93 -12.22 -20.74
N ARG A 176 9.96 -12.44 -19.85
CA ARG A 176 8.51 -12.33 -20.16
C ARG A 176 7.99 -10.89 -20.19
N TRP A 177 8.70 -9.92 -19.58
CA TRP A 177 8.20 -8.55 -19.42
C TRP A 177 8.78 -7.54 -20.42
N ASN A 178 9.83 -7.93 -21.16
CA ASN A 178 10.46 -7.12 -22.20
C ASN A 178 9.94 -7.39 -23.62
N ARG A 179 8.83 -8.13 -23.78
CA ARG A 179 8.17 -8.29 -25.07
C ARG A 179 6.94 -7.41 -25.14
N ASN A 180 7.12 -6.22 -25.71
CA ASN A 180 6.20 -5.51 -26.60
C ASN A 180 7.02 -4.50 -27.39
#